data_AF-A0A6G2D6G1-F1
#
_entry.id   AF-A0A6G2D6G1-F1
#
_cell.length_a   1.000
_cell.length_b   1.000
_cell.length_c   1.000
_cell.angle_alpha   90.00
_cell.angle_beta   90.00
_cell.angle_gamma   90.00
#
_symmetry.space_group_name_H-M   'P 1'
#
loop_
_entity.id
_entity.type
_entity.pdbx_description
1 polymer ?
#
loop_
_entity_poly.entity_id
_entity_poly.type
_entity_poly.pdbx_seq_one_letter_code
_entity_poly.pdbx_strand_id
1 'polypeptide(L)' 'QRPGALREFVNDILGPHDDITRFEYIKRASKGTGPVLIGVALADKHDYAGLIHRMEKFDPSYINLNGNETLYNMLV' A
#
# COMPACT_ATOMS: atom_id res chain seq x y z
N GLN A 1 -5.30 -1.94 10.11
CA GLN A 1 -4.05 -1.21 10.39
C GLN A 1 -3.69 -1.43 11.86
N ARG A 2 -2.44 -1.80 12.16
CA ARG A 2 -1.87 -1.71 13.52
C ARG A 2 -1.29 -0.31 13.74
N PRO A 3 -1.29 0.25 14.96
CA PRO A 3 -0.60 1.51 15.24
C PRO A 3 0.86 1.48 14.73
N GLY A 4 1.29 2.52 14.03
CA GLY A 4 2.66 2.64 13.53
C GLY A 4 2.95 2.06 12.13
N ALA A 5 2.06 1.21 11.58
CA ALA A 5 2.32 0.57 10.28
C ALA A 5 2.47 1.56 9.11
N LEU A 6 1.77 2.71 9.14
CA LEU A 6 1.94 3.74 8.10
C LEU A 6 3.31 4.42 8.21
N ARG A 7 3.80 4.65 9.42
CA ARG A 7 5.11 5.27 9.63
C ARG A 7 6.24 4.33 9.18
N GLU A 8 6.11 3.05 9.52
CA GLU A 8 7.02 1.99 9.05
C GLU A 8 7.01 1.91 7.52
N PHE A 9 5.83 1.92 6.90
CA PHE A 9 5.69 1.94 5.43
C PHE A 9 6.40 3.13 4.78
N VAL A 10 6.21 4.34 5.32
CA VAL A 10 6.84 5.55 4.78
C VAL A 10 8.35 5.54 4.94
N ASN A 11 8.85 5.03 6.06
CA ASN A 11 10.29 5.06 6.36
C ASN A 11 11.07 3.94 5.67
N ASP A 12 10.49 2.74 5.59
CA ASP A 12 11.24 1.53 5.26
C ASP A 12 10.84 0.94 3.89
N ILE A 13 9.67 1.31 3.35
CA ILE A 13 9.10 0.69 2.15
C ILE A 13 9.03 1.66 0.97
N LEU A 14 8.64 2.92 1.18
CA LEU A 14 8.70 3.93 0.11
C LEU A 14 10.14 4.25 -0.27
N GLY A 15 10.37 4.46 -1.55
CA GLY A 15 11.60 5.09 -2.02
C GLY A 15 11.71 6.53 -1.51
N PRO A 16 12.93 7.09 -1.44
CA PRO A 16 13.16 8.43 -0.89
C PRO A 16 12.48 9.57 -1.67
N HIS A 17 12.02 9.28 -2.89
CA HIS A 17 11.35 10.22 -3.77
C HIS A 17 9.93 9.79 -4.17
N ASP A 18 9.47 8.64 -3.66
CA ASP A 18 8.12 8.15 -3.94
C ASP A 18 7.10 8.92 -3.10
N ASP A 19 5.89 9.08 -3.64
CA ASP A 19 4.82 9.83 -3.00
C ASP A 19 3.59 8.95 -2.72
N ILE A 20 2.86 9.25 -1.63
CA ILE A 20 1.58 8.64 -1.34
C ILE A 20 0.48 9.50 -1.94
N THR A 21 -0.12 9.02 -3.03
CA THR A 21 -1.21 9.72 -3.72
C THR A 21 -2.58 9.44 -3.10
N ARG A 22 -2.71 8.31 -2.40
CA ARG A 22 -3.96 7.90 -1.77
C ARG A 22 -3.71 7.08 -0.52
N PHE A 23 -4.48 7.33 0.53
CA PHE A 23 -4.46 6.52 1.74
C PHE A 23 -5.88 6.41 2.28
N GLU A 24 -6.42 5.19 2.29
CA GLU A 24 -7.78 4.95 2.78
C GLU A 24 -7.82 3.79 3.75
N TYR A 25 -8.49 4.02 4.87
CA TYR A 25 -8.77 3.01 5.86
C TYR A 25 -10.18 2.46 5.65
N ILE A 26 -10.29 1.20 5.24
CA ILE A 26 -11.58 0.56 5.02
C ILE A 26 -12.03 -0.06 6.36
N LYS A 27 -12.93 0.64 7.06
CA LYS A 27 -13.49 0.17 8.33
C LYS A 27 -14.44 -1.00 8.09
N ARG A 28 -14.04 -2.23 8.44
CA ARG A 28 -14.98 -3.36 8.50
C ARG A 28 -15.74 -3.32 9.83
N ALA A 29 -17.05 -3.52 9.77
CA ALA A 29 -17.98 -3.33 10.89
C ALA A 29 -17.76 -4.25 12.12
N SER A 30 -16.85 -5.23 12.06
CA SER A 30 -16.74 -6.29 13.09
C SER A 30 -15.32 -6.68 13.53
N LYS A 31 -14.26 -5.96 13.12
CA LYS A 31 -12.89 -6.20 13.61
C LYS A 31 -12.18 -4.88 13.90
N GLY A 32 -11.45 -4.81 15.01
CA GLY A 32 -10.63 -3.64 15.40
C GLY A 32 -9.48 -3.31 14.44
N THR A 33 -9.35 -4.05 13.33
CA THR A 33 -8.38 -3.85 12.25
C THR A 33 -9.08 -3.97 10.89
N GLY A 34 -8.88 -2.96 10.04
CA GLY A 34 -9.35 -2.93 8.64
C GLY A 34 -8.19 -2.89 7.64
N PRO A 35 -8.42 -3.31 6.38
CA PRO A 35 -7.44 -3.16 5.32
C PRO A 35 -7.21 -1.68 5.01
N VAL A 36 -6.03 -1.39 4.46
CA VAL A 36 -5.64 -0.06 4.03
C VAL A 36 -5.40 -0.12 2.52
N LEU A 37 -5.98 0.83 1.80
CA LEU A 37 -5.64 1.09 0.42
C LEU A 37 -4.57 2.18 0.39
N ILE A 38 -3.46 1.92 -0.29
CA ILE A 38 -2.38 2.89 -0.47
C ILE A 38 -2.12 3.05 -1.97
N GLY A 39 -2.23 4.28 -2.46
CA GLY A 39 -1.76 4.66 -3.79
C GLY A 39 -0.34 5.21 -3.67
N VAL A 40 0.58 4.62 -4.44
CA VAL A 40 1.99 5.04 -4.49
C VAL A 40 2.29 5.56 -5.89
N ALA A 41 2.81 6.77 -5.99
CA ALA A 41 3.41 7.31 -7.20
C ALA A 41 4.93 7.14 -7.10
N LEU A 42 5.49 6.34 -8.01
CA LEU A 42 6.93 6.19 -8.13
C LEU A 42 7.54 7.40 -8.83
N ALA A 43 8.67 7.88 -8.32
CA ALA A 43 9.45 8.90 -9.03
C ALA A 43 10.14 8.34 -10.28
N ASP A 44 10.63 7.10 -10.21
CA ASP A 44 11.18 6.36 -11.35
C ASP A 44 10.45 5.02 -11.52
N LYS A 45 9.98 4.77 -12.75
CA LYS A 45 9.33 3.50 -13.12
C LYS A 45 10.24 2.28 -12.92
N HIS A 46 11.56 2.44 -12.97
CA HIS A 46 12.51 1.34 -12.79
C HIS A 46 12.56 0.85 -11.33
N ASP A 47 12.11 1.67 -10.36
CA ASP A 47 12.09 1.33 -8.95
C ASP A 47 10.90 0.42 -8.57
N TYR A 48 9.96 0.20 -9.49
CA TYR A 48 8.77 -0.62 -9.26
C TYR A 48 9.12 -2.02 -8.72
N ALA A 49 10.09 -2.70 -9.33
CA ALA A 49 10.50 -4.02 -8.88
C ALA A 49 11.06 -3.98 -7.44
N GLY A 50 11.79 -2.91 -7.09
CA GLY A 50 12.31 -2.70 -5.74
C GLY A 50 11.21 -2.46 -4.72
N LEU A 51 10.20 -1.66 -5.06
CA LEU A 51 9.02 -1.44 -4.22
C LEU A 51 8.27 -2.75 -3.95
N ILE A 52 8.02 -3.55 -4.99
CA ILE A 52 7.34 -4.86 -4.86
C ILE A 52 8.10 -5.80 -3.92
N HIS A 53 9.43 -5.88 -4.06
CA HIS A 53 10.25 -6.71 -3.18
C HIS A 53 10.20 -6.27 -1.70
N ARG A 54 10.16 -4.96 -1.44
CA ARG A 54 9.99 -4.44 -0.07
C ARG A 54 8.58 -4.72 0.46
N MET A 55 7.55 -4.61 -0.38
CA MET A 55 6.16 -4.93 -0.04
C MET A 55 5.97 -6.38 0.37
N GLU A 56 6.50 -7.32 -0.43
CA GLU A 56 6.44 -8.76 -0.13
C GLU A 56 7.06 -9.10 1.23
N LYS A 57 8.13 -8.41 1.61
CA LYS A 57 8.79 -8.58 2.92
C LYS A 57 8.03 -7.91 4.07
N PHE A 58 7.39 -6.78 3.81
CA PHE A 58 6.68 -5.99 4.82
C PHE A 58 5.36 -6.63 5.22
N ASP A 59 4.56 -7.02 4.23
CA ASP A 59 3.27 -7.67 4.44
C ASP A 59 3.05 -8.72 3.34
N PRO A 60 3.32 -10.01 3.60
CA PRO A 60 3.08 -11.08 2.64
C PRO A 60 1.62 -11.23 2.19
N SER A 61 0.67 -10.58 2.89
CA SER A 61 -0.75 -10.59 2.57
C SER A 61 -1.20 -9.39 1.74
N TYR A 62 -0.28 -8.50 1.34
CA TYR A 62 -0.62 -7.37 0.48
C TYR A 62 -1.19 -7.84 -0.86
N ILE A 63 -2.09 -7.05 -1.42
CA ILE A 63 -2.68 -7.30 -2.74
C ILE A 63 -2.27 -6.15 -3.64
N ASN A 64 -1.54 -6.48 -4.71
CA ASN A 64 -1.23 -5.50 -5.73
C ASN A 64 -2.46 -5.26 -6.62
N LEU A 65 -2.94 -4.02 -6.64
CA LEU A 65 -4.07 -3.61 -7.47
C LEU A 65 -3.66 -3.07 -8.84
N ASN A 66 -2.36 -2.93 -9.10
CA ASN A 66 -1.85 -2.43 -10.38
C ASN A 66 -2.29 -3.36 -11.52
N GLY A 67 -3.04 -2.84 -12.49
CA GLY A 67 -3.60 -3.61 -13.60
C GLY A 67 -4.90 -4.36 -13.30
N ASN A 68 -5.52 -4.18 -12.12
CA ASN A 68 -6.80 -4.79 -11.77
C ASN A 68 -7.87 -3.72 -11.47
N GLU A 69 -8.39 -3.11 -12.53
CA GLU A 69 -9.41 -2.04 -12.47
C GLU A 69 -10.71 -2.49 -11.78
N THR A 70 -11.11 -3.75 -11.96
CA THR A 70 -12.32 -4.30 -11.33
C THR A 70 -12.19 -4.34 -9.80
N LEU A 71 -11.07 -4.83 -9.29
CA LEU A 71 -10.84 -4.93 -7.85
C LEU A 71 -10.67 -3.55 -7.21
N TYR A 72 -10.06 -2.59 -7.92
CA TYR A 72 -9.98 -1.20 -7.49
C TYR A 72 -11.37 -0.57 -7.35
N ASN A 73 -12.23 -0.69 -8.36
CA ASN A 73 -13.58 -0.12 -8.34
C ASN A 73 -14.52 -0.75 -7.30
N MET A 74 -14.23 -1.95 -6.82
CA MET A 74 -14.99 -2.58 -5.72
C MET A 74 -14.62 -2.06 -4.33
N LEU A 75 -13.44 -1.46 -4.18
CA LEU A 75 -12.92 -0.99 -2.90
C LEU A 75 -13.17 0.50 -2.64
N VAL A 76 -13.66 1.23 -3.65
CA VAL A 76 -13.81 2.69 -3.69
C VAL A 76 -15.27 3.08 -3.84
#